data_AF-A0AAN8WTE6-F1
#
_entry.id   AF-A0AAN8WTE6-F1
#
_cell.length_a   1.000
_cell.length_b   1.000
_cell.length_c   1.000
_cell.angle_alpha   90.00
_cell.angle_beta   90.00
_cell.angle_gamma   90.00
#
_symmetry.space_group_name_H-M   'P 1'
#
loop_
_entity.id
_entity.type
_entity.pdbx_description
1 polymer ?
#
loop_
_entity_poly.entity_id
_entity_poly.type
_entity_poly.pdbx_seq_one_letter_code
_entity_poly.pdbx_strand_id
1 'polypeptide(L)'
;MVSHAQSEADYEGMDGIDYATDCEVCKLVTKEVAEKLQSLDSSDVIETGYGIDGQNKKTKYSKSKLRLAEALDGVCKRMLEYRIHKDSKDSRRFAKGLSQTIIALHKLVNKGVKVNLGIPLELWDEPSIEITYLKMQCERFIADNEDNISEWYYGEHEDSLQEKVCNKILEDRKCLSD
;
A
#
# COMPACT_ATOMS: atom_id res chain seq x y z
N MET A 1 -8.52 0.11 -43.35
CA MET A 1 -9.01 -1.13 -42.71
C MET A 1 -7.83 -2.02 -42.39
N VAL A 2 -7.26 -1.89 -41.19
CA VAL A 2 -6.53 -2.96 -40.52
C VAL A 2 -6.94 -2.86 -39.06
N SER A 3 -7.67 -3.88 -38.61
CA SER A 3 -8.09 -4.12 -37.24
C SER A 3 -6.93 -4.79 -36.51
N HIS A 4 -6.47 -4.19 -35.41
CA HIS A 4 -5.72 -4.85 -34.35
C HIS A 4 -6.43 -4.43 -33.05
N ALA A 5 -7.27 -5.30 -32.50
CA ALA A 5 -6.94 -6.44 -31.65
C ALA A 5 -6.84 -6.01 -30.18
N GLN A 6 -7.90 -6.38 -29.45
CA GLN A 6 -8.06 -6.55 -28.01
C GLN A 6 -6.86 -6.22 -27.10
N SER A 7 -7.12 -5.38 -26.09
CA SER A 7 -6.56 -5.59 -24.74
C SER A 7 -7.69 -5.43 -23.72
N GLU A 8 -8.53 -6.45 -23.63
CA GLU A 8 -9.32 -6.73 -22.42
C GLU A 8 -8.39 -7.49 -21.47
N ALA A 9 -8.07 -6.89 -20.33
CA ALA A 9 -7.53 -7.59 -19.17
C ALA A 9 -8.16 -6.99 -17.91
N ASP A 10 -9.48 -6.95 -17.90
CA ASP A 10 -10.24 -6.94 -16.64
C ASP A 10 -9.91 -8.26 -15.95
N TYR A 11 -9.11 -8.22 -14.90
CA TYR A 11 -8.98 -9.32 -13.96
C TYR A 11 -10.31 -9.44 -13.21
N GLU A 12 -11.32 -10.04 -13.85
CA GLU A 12 -12.49 -10.54 -13.14
C GLU A 12 -11.98 -11.43 -12.01
N GLY A 13 -12.43 -11.11 -10.79
CA GLY A 13 -12.08 -11.88 -9.60
C GLY A 13 -12.29 -13.38 -9.81
N MET A 14 -11.49 -14.22 -9.16
CA MET A 14 -11.93 -15.61 -8.97
C MET A 14 -13.32 -15.56 -8.35
N ASP A 15 -14.27 -16.37 -8.85
CA ASP A 15 -15.70 -16.34 -8.51
C ASP A 15 -15.98 -15.80 -7.09
N GLY A 16 -16.45 -14.55 -7.02
CA GLY A 16 -16.89 -13.91 -5.77
C GLY A 16 -15.86 -13.10 -4.97
N ILE A 17 -14.63 -12.92 -5.48
CA ILE A 17 -13.59 -12.11 -4.81
C ILE A 17 -13.51 -10.72 -5.47
N ASP A 18 -13.68 -9.66 -4.67
CA ASP A 18 -13.66 -8.27 -5.10
C ASP A 18 -12.28 -7.64 -4.83
N TYR A 19 -11.43 -7.57 -5.85
CA TYR A 19 -10.07 -7.05 -5.75
C TYR A 19 -10.03 -5.51 -5.76
N ALA A 20 -8.95 -4.94 -5.19
CA ALA A 20 -8.70 -3.51 -5.30
C ALA A 20 -8.38 -3.13 -6.75
N THR A 21 -9.01 -2.07 -7.26
CA THR A 21 -8.72 -1.51 -8.58
C THR A 21 -7.34 -0.87 -8.61
N ASP A 22 -6.76 -0.68 -9.81
CA ASP A 22 -5.47 0.00 -9.97
C ASP A 22 -5.44 1.37 -9.29
N CYS A 23 -6.55 2.10 -9.32
CA CYS A 23 -6.64 3.38 -8.64
C CYS A 23 -6.60 3.25 -7.11
N GLU A 24 -7.35 2.29 -6.56
CA GLU A 24 -7.34 2.04 -5.11
C GLU A 24 -5.97 1.59 -4.65
N VAL A 25 -5.32 0.70 -5.42
CA VAL A 25 -3.94 0.29 -5.18
C VAL A 25 -3.03 1.52 -5.20
N CYS A 26 -3.12 2.38 -6.22
CA CYS A 26 -2.26 3.56 -6.30
C CYS A 26 -2.44 4.51 -5.11
N LYS A 27 -3.69 4.83 -4.73
CA LYS A 27 -3.99 5.69 -3.58
C LYS A 27 -3.48 5.09 -2.27
N LEU A 28 -3.77 3.80 -2.03
CA LEU A 28 -3.37 3.15 -0.79
C LEU A 28 -1.86 3.02 -0.67
N VAL A 29 -1.18 2.57 -1.73
CA VAL A 29 0.27 2.35 -1.71
C VAL A 29 1.01 3.67 -1.55
N THR A 30 0.67 4.70 -2.33
CA THR A 30 1.35 6.00 -2.24
C THR A 30 1.11 6.67 -0.89
N LYS A 31 -0.08 6.53 -0.31
CA LYS A 31 -0.36 6.96 1.07
C LYS A 31 0.54 6.23 2.08
N GLU A 32 0.59 4.90 2.02
CA GLU A 32 1.38 4.11 2.98
C GLU A 32 2.89 4.39 2.86
N VAL A 33 3.40 4.61 1.65
CA VAL A 33 4.80 5.01 1.43
C VAL A 33 5.07 6.40 1.99
N ALA A 34 4.19 7.38 1.75
CA ALA A 34 4.36 8.74 2.27
C ALA A 34 4.36 8.76 3.80
N GLU A 35 3.41 8.06 4.44
CA GLU A 35 3.38 7.93 5.90
C GLU A 35 4.61 7.22 6.45
N LYS A 36 5.10 6.18 5.77
CA LYS A 36 6.30 5.44 6.19
C LYS A 36 7.54 6.32 6.10
N LEU A 37 7.69 7.10 5.03
CA LEU A 37 8.77 8.09 4.90
C LEU A 37 8.71 9.15 6.01
N GLN A 38 7.51 9.64 6.34
CA GLN A 38 7.33 10.61 7.42
C GLN A 38 7.69 10.03 8.79
N SER A 39 7.39 8.74 9.04
CA SER A 39 7.78 8.07 10.28
C SER A 39 9.29 7.82 10.43
N LEU A 40 10.02 7.88 9.31
CA LEU A 40 11.49 7.74 9.24
C LEU A 40 12.18 9.11 9.09
N ASP A 41 11.58 10.21 9.54
CA ASP A 41 12.25 11.51 9.47
C ASP A 41 13.35 11.60 10.54
N SER A 42 14.58 11.84 10.10
CA SER A 42 15.74 12.02 10.99
C SER A 42 16.75 12.99 10.37
N SER A 43 17.42 13.76 11.23
CA SER A 43 18.49 14.70 10.88
C SER A 43 19.87 14.03 10.74
N ASP A 44 19.93 12.70 10.91
CA ASP A 44 21.17 11.94 10.84
C ASP A 44 21.91 12.10 9.51
N VAL A 45 23.24 11.94 9.58
CA VAL A 45 24.12 11.95 8.42
C VAL A 45 24.78 10.58 8.34
N ILE A 46 24.64 9.94 7.17
CA ILE A 46 25.24 8.64 6.89
C ILE A 46 26.57 8.86 6.19
N GLU A 47 27.58 8.13 6.65
CA GLU A 47 28.85 7.97 5.96
C GLU A 47 28.81 6.70 5.11
N THR A 48 28.92 6.86 3.80
CA THR A 48 28.99 5.73 2.86
C THR A 48 30.41 5.63 2.30
N GLY A 49 31.07 4.50 2.55
CA GLY A 49 32.37 4.15 1.94
C GLY A 49 33.36 3.44 2.86
N TYR A 50 33.97 2.36 2.34
CA TYR A 50 35.37 2.00 2.55
C TYR A 50 36.00 2.02 1.15
N GLY A 51 36.29 3.21 0.63
CA GLY A 51 36.95 3.35 -0.66
C GLY A 51 38.44 3.01 -0.53
N ILE A 52 39.01 2.36 -1.54
CA ILE A 52 40.46 2.10 -1.67
C ILE A 52 41.27 3.43 -1.60
N ASP A 53 40.61 4.57 -1.84
CA ASP A 53 41.15 5.94 -1.81
C ASP A 53 40.82 6.74 -0.54
N GLY A 54 40.16 6.15 0.47
CA GLY A 54 40.02 6.70 1.82
C GLY A 54 39.08 7.89 2.04
N GLN A 55 38.25 8.30 1.07
CA GLN A 55 37.31 9.42 1.25
C GLN A 55 35.88 8.95 1.55
N ASN A 56 35.42 9.21 2.79
CA ASN A 56 34.03 8.97 3.21
C ASN A 56 33.09 10.02 2.59
N LYS A 57 32.03 9.59 1.90
CA LYS A 57 30.96 10.50 1.47
C LYS A 57 29.90 10.61 2.56
N LYS A 58 29.66 11.85 3.02
CA LYS A 58 28.61 12.19 3.99
C LYS A 58 27.35 12.63 3.27
N THR A 59 26.23 11.96 3.54
CA THR A 59 24.92 12.28 2.97
C THR A 59 23.87 12.31 4.08
N LYS A 60 22.95 13.28 4.05
CA LYS A 60 21.82 13.31 4.99
C LYS A 60 20.95 12.06 4.82
N TYR A 61 20.57 11.42 5.91
CA TYR A 61 19.69 10.24 5.89
C TYR A 61 18.38 10.52 5.14
N SER A 62 17.80 11.70 5.34
CA SER A 62 16.58 12.15 4.67
C SER A 62 16.66 12.17 3.14
N LYS A 63 17.85 12.24 2.56
CA LYS A 63 18.11 12.20 1.10
C LYS A 63 18.81 10.91 0.66
N SER A 64 19.02 9.97 1.57
CA SER A 64 19.78 8.76 1.31
C SER A 64 18.93 7.71 0.59
N LYS A 65 19.59 6.88 -0.24
CA LYS A 65 18.99 5.67 -0.80
C LYS A 65 18.59 4.67 0.30
N LEU A 66 19.32 4.65 1.42
CA LEU A 66 19.01 3.79 2.55
C LEU A 66 17.61 4.07 3.11
N ARG A 67 17.29 5.33 3.39
CA ARG A 67 15.95 5.71 3.89
C ARG A 67 14.83 5.30 2.92
N LEU A 68 15.04 5.50 1.62
CA LEU A 68 14.04 5.08 0.63
C LEU A 68 13.87 3.55 0.65
N ALA A 69 14.96 2.79 0.68
CA ALA A 69 14.91 1.34 0.77
C ALA A 69 14.20 0.86 2.06
N GLU A 70 14.49 1.46 3.21
CA GLU A 70 13.82 1.17 4.49
C GLU A 70 12.34 1.57 4.50
N ALA A 71 11.98 2.62 3.75
CA ALA A 71 10.60 3.04 3.63
C ALA A 71 9.80 2.11 2.72
N LEU A 72 10.40 1.63 1.63
CA LEU A 72 9.76 0.66 0.73
C LEU A 72 9.76 -0.75 1.34
N ASP A 73 10.77 -1.09 2.14
CA ASP A 73 10.80 -2.37 2.84
C ASP A 73 9.65 -2.46 3.85
N GLY A 74 8.88 -3.55 3.73
CA GLY A 74 7.76 -3.83 4.61
C GLY A 74 6.56 -2.89 4.47
N VAL A 75 6.55 -1.89 3.59
CA VAL A 75 5.39 -1.00 3.41
C VAL A 75 4.14 -1.79 3.03
N CYS A 76 4.28 -2.79 2.16
CA CYS A 76 3.17 -3.64 1.74
C CYS A 76 2.66 -4.57 2.84
N LYS A 77 3.44 -4.83 3.90
CA LYS A 77 2.93 -5.57 5.07
C LYS A 77 1.84 -4.79 5.80
N ARG A 78 1.90 -3.45 5.77
CA ARG A 78 0.86 -2.57 6.35
C ARG A 78 -0.50 -2.72 5.64
N MET A 79 -0.53 -3.24 4.42
CA MET A 79 -1.79 -3.55 3.73
C MET A 79 -2.64 -4.58 4.50
N LEU A 80 -2.02 -5.46 5.29
CA LEU A 80 -2.74 -6.45 6.10
C LEU A 80 -3.52 -5.85 7.28
N GLU A 81 -3.24 -4.59 7.63
CA GLU A 81 -3.99 -3.83 8.65
C GLU A 81 -5.34 -3.35 8.12
N TYR A 82 -5.55 -3.40 6.80
CA TYR A 82 -6.81 -3.00 6.17
C TYR A 82 -7.89 -4.07 6.27
N ARG A 83 -9.12 -3.60 6.16
CA ARG A 83 -10.35 -4.39 6.03
C ARG A 83 -11.22 -3.79 4.94
N ILE A 84 -12.07 -4.62 4.34
CA ILE A 84 -12.99 -4.21 3.27
C ILE A 84 -14.40 -4.00 3.83
N HIS A 85 -14.94 -2.82 3.56
CA HIS A 85 -16.32 -2.44 3.80
C HIS A 85 -17.10 -2.50 2.50
N LYS A 86 -17.75 -3.65 2.24
CA LYS A 86 -18.43 -3.96 0.96
C LYS A 86 -19.55 -2.98 0.56
N ASP A 87 -20.06 -2.19 1.51
CA ASP A 87 -21.11 -1.20 1.26
C ASP A 87 -20.58 0.13 0.69
N SER A 88 -19.26 0.39 0.77
CA SER A 88 -18.65 1.61 0.21
C SER A 88 -18.22 1.38 -1.24
N LYS A 89 -18.52 2.33 -2.12
CA LYS A 89 -18.25 2.24 -3.57
C LYS A 89 -16.98 2.96 -4.03
N ASP A 90 -16.28 3.61 -3.11
CA ASP A 90 -15.04 4.34 -3.37
C ASP A 90 -13.88 3.72 -2.58
N SER A 91 -12.69 4.29 -2.71
CA SER A 91 -11.47 3.81 -2.04
C SER A 91 -11.56 3.80 -0.51
N ARG A 92 -12.57 4.44 0.10
CA ARG A 92 -12.82 4.38 1.55
C ARG A 92 -13.36 3.01 1.98
N ARG A 93 -13.71 2.13 1.02
CA ARG A 93 -14.00 0.71 1.33
C ARG A 93 -12.82 0.02 2.01
N PHE A 94 -11.60 0.50 1.82
CA PHE A 94 -10.43 0.04 2.55
C PHE A 94 -10.17 0.93 3.77
N ALA A 95 -10.37 0.39 4.97
CA ALA A 95 -10.08 1.08 6.23
C ALA A 95 -9.23 0.22 7.17
N LYS A 96 -8.36 0.86 7.95
CA LYS A 96 -7.53 0.18 8.94
C LYS A 96 -8.31 -0.14 10.21
N GLY A 97 -7.98 -1.28 10.82
CA GLY A 97 -8.49 -1.68 12.13
C GLY A 97 -9.73 -2.56 12.09
N LEU A 98 -10.16 -3.01 13.27
CA LEU A 98 -11.29 -3.92 13.42
C LEU A 98 -12.62 -3.17 13.23
N SER A 99 -13.57 -3.83 12.56
CA SER A 99 -14.93 -3.33 12.47
C SER A 99 -15.60 -3.32 13.85
N GLN A 100 -16.54 -2.40 14.06
CA GLN A 100 -17.31 -2.34 15.32
C GLN A 100 -18.02 -3.67 15.61
N THR A 101 -18.45 -4.38 14.57
CA THR A 101 -19.05 -5.72 14.67
C THR A 101 -18.07 -6.75 15.22
N ILE A 102 -16.84 -6.85 14.68
CA ILE A 102 -15.82 -7.79 15.20
C ILE A 102 -15.46 -7.46 16.65
N ILE A 103 -15.30 -6.17 16.98
CA ILE A 103 -15.06 -5.73 18.36
C ILE A 103 -16.21 -6.15 19.28
N ALA A 104 -17.46 -6.00 18.84
CA ALA A 104 -18.63 -6.41 19.61
C ALA A 104 -18.70 -7.93 19.80
N LEU A 105 -18.36 -8.71 18.76
CA LEU A 105 -18.33 -10.18 18.82
C LEU A 105 -17.28 -10.67 19.82
N HIS A 106 -16.06 -10.12 19.78
CA HIS A 106 -15.01 -10.41 20.78
C HIS A 106 -15.48 -10.07 22.20
N LYS A 107 -16.15 -8.93 22.40
CA LYS A 107 -16.72 -8.56 23.72
C LYS A 107 -17.78 -9.55 24.21
N LEU A 108 -18.58 -10.15 23.32
CA LEU A 108 -19.57 -11.16 23.69
C LEU A 108 -18.90 -12.47 24.10
N VAL A 109 -17.93 -12.94 23.31
CA VAL A 109 -17.14 -14.14 23.62
C VAL A 109 -16.42 -13.98 24.97
N ASN A 110 -15.81 -12.83 25.22
CA ASN A 110 -15.14 -12.51 26.50
C ASN A 110 -16.10 -12.50 27.70
N LYS A 111 -17.40 -12.29 27.48
CA LYS A 111 -18.45 -12.39 28.52
C LYS A 111 -18.97 -13.82 28.70
N GLY A 112 -18.40 -14.81 28.03
CA GLY A 112 -18.81 -16.21 28.08
C GLY A 112 -19.98 -16.56 27.16
N VAL A 113 -20.38 -15.66 26.26
CA VAL A 113 -21.41 -15.95 25.26
C VAL A 113 -20.82 -16.84 24.18
N LYS A 114 -21.47 -17.97 23.91
CA LYS A 114 -21.10 -18.85 22.79
C LYS A 114 -21.59 -18.25 21.48
N VAL A 115 -20.66 -17.70 20.71
CA VAL A 115 -20.90 -17.23 19.33
C VAL A 115 -20.36 -18.26 18.37
N ASN A 116 -21.16 -18.70 17.40
CA ASN A 116 -20.74 -19.63 16.36
C ASN A 116 -20.86 -18.96 14.98
N LEU A 117 -19.73 -18.58 14.39
CA LEU A 117 -19.66 -18.03 13.03
C LEU A 117 -19.31 -19.09 11.97
N GLY A 118 -19.14 -20.35 12.37
CA GLY A 118 -18.60 -21.40 11.49
C GLY A 118 -17.10 -21.27 11.20
N ILE A 119 -16.41 -20.36 11.88
CA ILE A 119 -14.96 -20.10 11.75
C ILE A 119 -14.34 -20.08 13.16
N PRO A 120 -13.20 -20.77 13.38
CA PRO A 120 -12.43 -20.71 14.63
C PRO A 120 -12.09 -19.28 15.06
N LEU A 121 -12.09 -19.00 16.37
CA LEU A 121 -11.88 -17.66 16.94
C LEU A 121 -10.52 -17.08 16.54
N GLU A 122 -9.50 -17.94 16.41
CA GLU A 122 -8.14 -17.58 16.02
C GLU A 122 -8.09 -16.99 14.61
N LEU A 123 -9.07 -17.30 13.76
CA LEU A 123 -9.14 -16.83 12.38
C LEU A 123 -10.02 -15.58 12.21
N TRP A 124 -10.61 -15.03 13.28
CA TRP A 124 -11.47 -13.85 13.18
C TRP A 124 -10.71 -12.56 12.88
N ASP A 125 -9.43 -12.54 13.28
CA ASP A 125 -8.54 -11.39 13.10
C ASP A 125 -7.59 -11.56 11.90
N GLU A 126 -7.68 -12.68 11.19
CA GLU A 126 -6.89 -12.93 9.97
C GLU A 126 -7.38 -12.04 8.80
N PRO A 127 -6.47 -11.58 7.92
CA PRO A 127 -6.83 -10.79 6.76
C PRO A 127 -7.66 -11.63 5.78
N SER A 128 -8.63 -11.00 5.11
CA SER A 128 -9.40 -11.67 4.06
C SER A 128 -8.54 -11.94 2.82
N ILE A 129 -9.06 -12.75 1.89
CA ILE A 129 -8.37 -13.04 0.62
C ILE A 129 -8.16 -11.74 -0.18
N GLU A 130 -9.17 -10.87 -0.22
CA GLU A 130 -9.08 -9.57 -0.88
C GLU A 130 -7.95 -8.70 -0.30
N ILE A 131 -7.76 -8.70 1.03
CA ILE A 131 -6.68 -7.96 1.71
C ILE A 131 -5.31 -8.60 1.47
N THR A 132 -5.25 -9.92 1.48
CA THR A 132 -4.01 -10.65 1.14
C THR A 132 -3.60 -10.36 -0.30
N TYR A 133 -4.57 -10.27 -1.21
CA TYR A 133 -4.34 -9.88 -2.59
C TYR A 133 -3.95 -8.40 -2.71
N LEU A 134 -4.57 -7.48 -1.95
CA LEU A 134 -4.15 -6.07 -1.88
C LEU A 134 -2.67 -5.94 -1.51
N LYS A 135 -2.16 -6.74 -0.56
CA LYS A 135 -0.72 -6.79 -0.27
C LYS A 135 0.10 -7.20 -1.51
N MET A 136 -0.32 -8.23 -2.24
CA MET A 136 0.37 -8.65 -3.47
C MET A 136 0.34 -7.55 -4.54
N GLN A 137 -0.79 -6.85 -4.70
CA GLN A 137 -0.92 -5.72 -5.60
C GLN A 137 -0.01 -4.56 -5.20
N CYS A 138 0.17 -4.31 -3.91
CA CYS A 138 1.16 -3.36 -3.41
C CYS A 138 2.58 -3.76 -3.82
N GLU A 139 2.97 -5.02 -3.60
CA GLU A 139 4.32 -5.51 -3.92
C GLU A 139 4.61 -5.36 -5.42
N ARG A 140 3.65 -5.71 -6.26
CA ARG A 140 3.72 -5.50 -7.70
C ARG A 140 3.79 -4.01 -8.06
N PHE A 141 2.94 -3.18 -7.47
CA PHE A 141 2.91 -1.74 -7.72
C PHE A 141 4.27 -1.09 -7.42
N ILE A 142 4.89 -1.42 -6.28
CA ILE A 142 6.21 -0.89 -5.92
C ILE A 142 7.27 -1.34 -6.93
N ALA A 143 7.27 -2.62 -7.31
CA ALA A 143 8.22 -3.16 -8.28
C ALA A 143 8.08 -2.49 -9.65
N ASP A 144 6.84 -2.34 -10.15
CA ASP A 144 6.56 -1.77 -11.46
C ASP A 144 6.81 -0.25 -11.50
N ASN A 145 6.88 0.43 -10.34
CA ASN A 145 6.97 1.89 -10.23
C ASN A 145 8.16 2.41 -9.42
N GLU A 146 9.19 1.57 -9.20
CA GLU A 146 10.39 1.96 -8.45
C GLU A 146 11.04 3.24 -9.01
N ASP A 147 11.09 3.37 -10.34
CA ASP A 147 11.65 4.55 -11.02
C ASP A 147 10.82 5.80 -10.76
N ASN A 148 9.50 5.72 -10.85
CA ASN A 148 8.59 6.85 -10.60
C ASN A 148 8.68 7.32 -9.14
N ILE A 149 8.74 6.38 -8.20
CA ILE A 149 8.88 6.66 -6.77
C ILE A 149 10.26 7.29 -6.49
N SER A 150 11.31 6.75 -7.09
CA SER A 150 12.67 7.27 -6.94
C SER A 150 12.81 8.68 -7.52
N GLU A 151 12.27 8.92 -8.72
CA GLU A 151 12.27 10.25 -9.35
C GLU A 151 11.60 11.28 -8.45
N TRP A 152 10.44 10.94 -7.87
CA TRP A 152 9.78 11.81 -6.89
C TRP A 152 10.64 12.04 -5.65
N TYR A 153 11.18 10.97 -5.06
CA TYR A 153 11.93 11.04 -3.80
C TYR A 153 13.20 11.90 -3.92
N TYR A 154 13.92 11.83 -5.04
CA TYR A 154 15.14 12.62 -5.26
C TYR A 154 14.89 13.98 -5.91
N GLY A 155 13.67 14.27 -6.35
CA GLY A 155 13.29 15.52 -7.00
C GLY A 155 12.97 16.67 -6.05
N GLU A 156 12.49 17.77 -6.62
CA GLU A 156 11.90 18.89 -5.89
C GLU A 156 10.46 18.48 -5.54
N HIS A 157 10.14 18.30 -4.25
CA HIS A 157 8.86 17.74 -3.77
C HIS A 157 7.68 18.73 -3.93
N GLU A 158 7.47 19.24 -5.15
CA GLU A 158 6.39 20.19 -5.49
C GLU A 158 5.02 19.51 -5.49
N ASP A 159 4.96 18.29 -6.02
CA ASP A 159 3.78 17.44 -6.04
C ASP A 159 3.84 16.38 -4.92
N SER A 160 2.68 15.93 -4.44
CA SER A 160 2.62 14.74 -3.58
C SER A 160 3.07 13.47 -4.32
N LEU A 161 3.52 12.45 -3.58
CA LEU A 161 3.87 11.15 -4.17
C LEU A 161 2.70 10.56 -4.96
N GLN A 162 1.48 10.69 -4.42
CA GLN A 162 0.26 10.24 -5.09
C GLN A 162 0.07 10.94 -6.43
N GLU A 163 0.18 12.27 -6.49
CA GLU A 163 0.04 13.01 -7.75
C GLU A 163 1.13 12.63 -8.75
N LYS A 164 2.40 12.59 -8.34
CA LYS A 164 3.52 12.31 -9.24
C LYS A 164 3.45 10.89 -9.82
N VAL A 165 3.07 9.90 -9.01
CA VAL A 165 3.05 8.49 -9.39
C VAL A 165 1.71 8.10 -10.03
N CYS A 166 0.58 8.38 -9.38
CA CYS A 166 -0.73 7.96 -9.89
C CYS A 166 -1.15 8.67 -11.17
N ASN A 167 -0.77 9.93 -11.39
CA ASN A 167 -1.08 10.61 -12.65
C ASN A 167 -0.35 9.99 -13.85
N LYS A 168 0.81 9.36 -13.64
CA LYS A 168 1.56 8.71 -14.72
C LYS A 168 1.02 7.33 -15.08
N ILE A 169 0.43 6.64 -14.10
CA ILE A 169 0.04 5.22 -14.22
C ILE A 169 -1.45 5.07 -14.58
N LEU A 170 -2.32 5.92 -14.04
CA LEU A 170 -3.77 5.77 -14.20
C LEU A 170 -4.28 6.46 -15.47
N GLU A 171 -5.08 5.71 -16.24
CA GLU A 171 -5.82 6.22 -17.40
C GLU A 171 -7.01 7.08 -16.98
N ASP A 172 -7.87 6.59 -16.07
CA ASP A 172 -8.94 7.39 -15.43
C ASP A 172 -8.51 7.83 -14.02
N ARG A 173 -8.48 9.15 -13.80
CA ARG A 173 -8.01 9.78 -12.57
C ARG A 173 -9.13 10.29 -11.68
N LYS A 174 -10.41 10.11 -12.05
CA LYS A 174 -11.55 10.59 -11.26
C LYS A 174 -11.53 10.09 -9.81
N CYS A 175 -11.08 8.86 -9.62
CA CYS A 175 -10.97 8.25 -8.31
C CYS A 175 -9.92 8.91 -7.39
N LEU A 176 -8.98 9.70 -7.93
CA LEU A 176 -8.00 10.43 -7.11
C LEU A 176 -8.62 11.62 -6.36
N SER A 177 -9.79 12.11 -6.80
CA SER A 177 -10.53 13.20 -6.15
C SER A 177 -11.53 12.75 -5.09
N ASP A 178 -11.69 11.44 -4.89
CA ASP A 178 -12.60 10.84 -3.90
C ASP A 178 -12.02 10.76 -2.48
#